data_AF-I7HZZ3-F1
#
_entry.id   AF-I7HZZ3-F1
#
_cell.length_a   1.000
_cell.length_b   1.000
_cell.length_c   1.000
_cell.angle_alpha   90.00
_cell.angle_beta   90.00
_cell.angle_gamma   90.00
#
_symmetry.space_group_name_H-M   'P 1'
#
loop_
_entity.id
_entity.type
_entity.pdbx_description
1 polymer ?
#
loop_
_entity_poly.entity_id
_entity_poly.type
_entity_poly.pdbx_seq_one_letter_code
_entity_poly.pdbx_strand_id
1 'polypeptide(L)'
;SFLHETGSNNPVGISSNSDKIPFHPYYSLKDTLGLALMFTPFLTLALFSPNLLGDPENFTPANPLVTPPHIKPEWYFLFAYA
;
A
#
# COMPACT_ATOMS: atom_id res chain seq x y z
N SER A 1 13.85 -12.29 -10.74
CA SER A 1 15.31 -12.23 -10.54
C SER A 1 15.94 -10.94 -11.07
N PHE A 2 15.32 -10.20 -12.01
CA PHE A 2 15.93 -9.00 -12.64
C PHE A 2 16.56 -7.98 -11.68
N LEU A 3 15.92 -7.68 -10.54
CA LEU A 3 16.48 -6.74 -9.56
C LEU A 3 17.76 -7.26 -8.87
N HIS A 4 17.92 -8.58 -8.73
CA HIS A 4 19.12 -9.16 -8.12
C HIS A 4 20.30 -9.19 -9.09
N GLU A 5 20.04 -9.18 -10.41
CA GLU A 5 21.09 -9.07 -11.43
C GLU A 5 21.78 -7.69 -11.39
N THR A 6 21.02 -6.61 -11.23
CA THR A 6 21.56 -5.23 -11.21
C THR A 6 21.79 -4.69 -9.80
N GLY A 7 21.07 -5.22 -8.81
CA GLY A 7 20.99 -4.66 -7.46
C GLY A 7 20.00 -3.48 -7.36
N SER A 8 19.75 -3.05 -6.12
CA SER A 8 18.92 -1.88 -5.82
C SER A 8 19.62 -0.59 -6.20
N ASN A 9 18.84 0.40 -6.68
CA ASN A 9 19.31 1.77 -6.81
C ASN A 9 19.38 2.46 -5.44
N ASN A 10 19.95 3.66 -5.39
CA ASN A 10 20.05 4.49 -4.18
C ASN A 10 19.57 5.93 -4.47
N PRO A 11 19.27 6.74 -3.43
CA PRO A 11 18.70 8.08 -3.62
C PRO A 11 19.56 9.06 -4.43
N VAL A 12 20.88 8.85 -4.48
CA VAL A 12 21.81 9.71 -5.23
C VAL A 12 21.84 9.32 -6.72
N GLY A 13 21.35 8.13 -7.08
CA GLY A 13 21.24 7.68 -8.47
C GLY A 13 22.58 7.33 -9.13
N ILE A 14 23.67 7.28 -8.37
CA ILE A 14 25.01 6.85 -8.83
C ILE A 14 25.27 5.39 -8.46
N SER A 15 26.30 4.76 -9.05
CA SER A 15 26.64 3.37 -8.71
C SER A 15 27.02 3.24 -7.23
N SER A 16 26.37 2.30 -6.52
CA SER A 16 26.62 1.99 -5.10
C SER A 16 27.69 0.92 -4.90
N ASN A 17 28.36 0.44 -5.95
CA ASN A 17 29.33 -0.67 -5.86
C ASN A 17 30.51 -0.40 -4.92
N SER A 18 30.88 0.87 -4.70
CA SER A 18 31.96 1.27 -3.81
C SER A 18 31.60 1.18 -2.32
N ASP A 19 30.31 1.15 -1.97
CA ASP A 19 29.83 1.20 -0.59
C ASP A 19 28.59 0.31 -0.40
N LYS A 20 28.81 -1.01 -0.52
CA LYS A 20 27.77 -2.01 -0.27
C LYS A 20 27.89 -2.56 1.15
N ILE A 21 26.76 -2.61 1.84
CA ILE A 21 26.60 -3.31 3.12
C ILE A 21 25.79 -4.60 2.92
N PRO A 22 26.02 -5.65 3.74
CA PRO A 22 25.24 -6.88 3.66
C PRO A 22 23.77 -6.61 4.02
N PHE A 23 22.86 -7.42 3.47
CA PHE A 23 21.42 -7.28 3.74
C PHE A 23 21.10 -7.51 5.23
N HIS A 24 21.66 -8.58 5.80
CA HIS A 24 21.56 -8.87 7.23
C HIS A 24 22.83 -8.38 7.96
N PRO A 25 22.69 -7.68 9.11
CA PRO A 25 21.46 -7.41 9.86
C PRO A 25 20.71 -6.13 9.45
N TYR A 26 21.34 -5.27 8.64
CA TYR A 26 20.94 -3.87 8.46
C TYR A 26 19.54 -3.70 7.87
N TYR A 27 19.30 -4.21 6.66
CA TYR A 27 18.01 -4.09 6.01
C TYR A 27 16.97 -5.03 6.61
N SER A 28 17.37 -6.19 7.12
CA SER A 28 16.45 -7.10 7.83
C SER A 28 15.79 -6.43 9.04
N LEU A 29 16.58 -5.71 9.86
CA LEU A 29 16.06 -4.99 11.02
C LEU A 29 15.20 -3.80 10.58
N LYS A 30 15.66 -3.03 9.59
CA LYS A 30 14.92 -1.89 9.03
C LYS A 30 13.54 -2.32 8.50
N ASP A 31 13.49 -3.44 7.77
CA ASP A 31 12.26 -3.97 7.19
C ASP A 31 11.30 -4.48 8.27
N THR A 32 11.83 -5.11 9.32
CA THR A 32 11.02 -5.54 10.48
C THR A 32 10.37 -4.35 11.18
N LEU A 33 11.12 -3.27 11.38
CA LEU A 33 10.59 -2.02 11.92
C LEU A 33 9.53 -1.41 10.98
N GLY A 34 9.81 -1.37 9.68
CA GLY A 34 8.86 -0.89 8.66
C GLY A 34 7.56 -1.69 8.66
N LEU A 35 7.65 -3.01 8.80
CA LEU A 35 6.50 -3.91 8.89
C LEU A 35 5.66 -3.61 10.15
N ALA A 36 6.29 -3.43 11.31
CA ALA A 36 5.60 -3.07 12.54
C ALA A 36 4.87 -1.71 12.43
N LEU A 37 5.53 -0.72 11.81
CA LEU A 37 4.95 0.59 11.55
C LEU A 37 3.80 0.53 10.54
N MET A 38 3.86 -0.34 9.53
CA MET A 38 2.77 -0.55 8.56
C MET A 38 1.57 -1.27 9.19
N PHE A 39 1.81 -2.22 10.09
CA PHE A 39 0.73 -2.90 10.81
C PHE A 39 -0.04 -1.98 11.77
N THR A 40 0.61 -0.95 12.30
CA THR A 40 -0.03 -0.02 13.24
C THR A 40 -1.28 0.65 12.63
N PRO A 41 -1.21 1.41 11.52
CA PRO A 41 -2.39 2.00 10.90
C PRO A 41 -3.36 0.94 10.37
N PHE A 42 -2.86 -0.18 9.82
CA PHE A 42 -3.70 -1.26 9.33
C PHE A 42 -4.61 -1.84 10.42
N LEU A 43 -4.03 -2.19 11.57
CA LEU A 43 -4.79 -2.70 12.72
C LEU A 43 -5.71 -1.63 13.30
N THR A 44 -5.28 -0.37 13.35
CA THR A 44 -6.18 0.69 13.82
C THR A 44 -7.41 0.85 12.92
N LEU A 45 -7.24 0.78 11.60
CA LEU A 45 -8.34 0.83 10.66
C LEU A 45 -9.25 -0.39 10.82
N ALA A 46 -8.68 -1.59 10.82
CA ALA A 46 -9.45 -2.83 10.92
C ALA A 46 -10.22 -2.97 12.25
N LEU A 47 -9.63 -2.57 13.37
CA LEU A 47 -10.22 -2.78 14.71
C LEU A 47 -11.10 -1.63 15.18
N PHE A 48 -10.78 -0.37 14.83
CA PHE A 48 -11.54 0.78 15.32
C PHE A 48 -12.44 1.42 14.26
N SER A 49 -12.17 1.24 12.97
CA SER A 49 -12.90 1.93 11.90
C SER A 49 -12.94 1.14 10.58
N PRO A 50 -13.45 -0.10 10.58
CA PRO A 50 -13.31 -1.02 9.44
C PRO A 50 -13.98 -0.51 8.15
N ASN A 51 -15.01 0.32 8.27
CA ASN A 51 -15.78 0.83 7.13
C ASN A 51 -15.36 2.24 6.69
N LEU A 52 -14.32 2.84 7.29
CA LEU A 52 -13.93 4.23 7.04
C LEU A 52 -13.55 4.51 5.58
N LEU A 53 -12.92 3.53 4.91
CA LEU A 53 -12.50 3.63 3.52
C LEU A 53 -13.49 2.96 2.55
N GLY A 54 -14.63 2.46 3.05
CA GLY A 54 -15.66 1.78 2.26
C GLY A 54 -16.83 2.70 1.89
N ASP A 55 -17.67 2.22 0.97
CA ASP A 55 -18.92 2.90 0.62
C ASP A 55 -20.11 2.23 1.32
N PRO A 56 -20.96 2.97 2.07
CA PRO A 56 -22.18 2.43 2.66
C PRO A 56 -23.13 1.76 1.66
N GLU A 57 -23.16 2.20 0.39
CA GLU A 57 -24.02 1.63 -0.64
C GLU A 57 -23.69 0.15 -0.92
N ASN A 58 -22.44 -0.28 -0.70
CA ASN A 58 -22.00 -1.67 -0.89
C ASN A 58 -22.57 -2.66 0.15
N PHE A 59 -23.23 -2.18 1.21
CA PHE A 59 -23.98 -3.04 2.13
C PHE A 59 -25.38 -3.38 1.63
N THR A 60 -25.86 -2.71 0.59
CA THR A 60 -27.13 -3.05 -0.06
C THR A 60 -26.91 -4.07 -1.19
N PRO A 61 -27.72 -5.14 -1.30
CA PRO A 61 -27.60 -6.08 -2.39
C PRO A 61 -27.77 -5.40 -3.75
N ALA A 62 -26.96 -5.80 -4.73
CA ALA A 62 -27.00 -5.23 -6.07
C ALA A 62 -28.40 -5.39 -6.71
N ASN A 63 -28.91 -4.30 -7.28
CA ASN A 63 -30.15 -4.28 -8.05
C ASN A 63 -29.85 -3.84 -9.49
N PRO A 64 -29.91 -4.73 -10.50
CA PRO A 64 -29.56 -4.38 -11.88
C PRO A 64 -30.53 -3.37 -12.53
N LEU A 65 -31.68 -3.12 -11.92
CA LEU A 65 -32.69 -2.17 -12.41
C LEU A 65 -32.55 -0.77 -11.79
N VAL A 66 -31.67 -0.59 -10.79
CA VAL A 66 -31.53 0.66 -10.04
C VAL A 66 -30.05 1.01 -9.89
N THR A 67 -29.66 2.15 -10.44
CA THR A 67 -28.32 2.73 -10.20
C THR A 67 -28.37 3.65 -8.98
N PRO A 68 -27.43 3.53 -8.03
CA PRO A 68 -27.34 4.46 -6.92
C PRO A 68 -27.07 5.90 -7.40
N PRO A 69 -27.65 6.91 -6.73
CA PRO A 69 -27.57 8.29 -7.19
C PRO A 69 -26.15 8.87 -7.17
N HIS A 70 -25.31 8.48 -6.20
CA HIS A 70 -23.94 9.00 -6.04
C HIS A 70 -22.89 7.90 -6.26
N ILE A 71 -23.11 7.03 -7.26
CA ILE A 71 -22.19 5.95 -7.61
C ILE A 71 -20.78 6.49 -7.88
N LYS A 72 -19.78 5.96 -7.16
CA LYS A 72 -18.36 6.32 -7.30
C LYS A 72 -17.50 5.06 -7.15
N PRO A 73 -16.33 5.01 -7.80
CA PRO A 73 -15.40 3.91 -7.58
C PRO A 73 -14.75 4.03 -6.19
N GLU A 74 -14.04 2.99 -5.77
CA GLU A 74 -13.26 3.05 -4.53
C GLU A 74 -12.20 4.15 -4.59
N TRP A 75 -11.80 4.64 -3.41
CA TRP A 75 -11.01 5.85 -3.26
C TRP A 75 -9.69 5.85 -4.06
N TYR A 76 -9.04 4.69 -4.21
CA TYR A 76 -7.78 4.55 -4.95
C TYR A 76 -7.93 4.67 -6.47
N PHE A 77 -9.16 4.73 -7.01
CA PHE A 77 -9.45 5.01 -8.41
C PHE A 77 -9.94 6.43 -8.68
N LEU A 78 -10.25 7.22 -7.64
CA LEU A 78 -10.84 8.55 -7.82
C LEU A 78 -9.95 9.49 -8.66
N PHE A 79 -8.62 9.32 -8.63
CA PHE A 79 -7.71 10.13 -9.45
C PHE A 79 -7.88 9.93 -10.96
N ALA A 80 -8.36 8.75 -11.39
CA ALA A 80 -8.61 8.42 -12.78
C ALA A 80 -10.07 8.67 -13.19
N TYR A 81 -10.94 8.90 -12.20
CA TYR A 81 -12.36 9.19 -12.40
C TYR A 81 -12.66 10.70 -12.46
N ALA A 82 -11.85 11.52 -11.77
CA ALA A 82 -11.97 12.98 -11.73
C ALA A 82 -11.59 13.68 -13.05
#